data_AF-A0A0R0IYH1-F1
#
_entry.id   AF-A0A0R0IYH1-F1
#
_cell.length_a   1.000
_cell.length_b   1.000
_cell.length_c   1.000
_cell.angle_alpha   90.00
_cell.angle_beta   90.00
_cell.angle_gamma   90.00
#
_symmetry.space_group_name_H-M   'P 1'
#
loop_
_entity.id
_entity.type
_entity.pdbx_description
1 polymer ?
#
loop_
_entity_poly.entity_id
_entity_poly.type
_entity_poly.pdbx_seq_one_letter_code
_entity_poly.pdbx_strand_id
1 'polypeptide(L)'
;MIITFLCILAVDFRIFPRRYAKTETYGTSLMDLGVGAFVLANSLVSRQARNITSVSWKTAIVSTSPLIILGFLRLVTTTGVDYQVHVGEYGVHWNFFFTLAAVSILTSFINISPQYSGVIGSLVLVGYQFCLVQGLNHYLLSNERGMDIISQNKEGIFSIFGYWGMYLLGVHLGNYLIFGSHSSGFRSSRWVRMRVWVLSILFWLLTVLLDRHVERISRRTCNLPYVTMVVADNLQLLSILMLADLVPGSKTSILEEAFNRNLLATFLLANILTGLVNLSVDTLSASSITAFFILLVYAYVLSIVIGIADYFGIKLKFW
;
A
#
# COMPACT_ATOMS: atom_id res chain seq x y z
N MET A 1 5.00 4.12 7.17
CA MET A 1 5.79 4.22 5.92
C MET A 1 7.30 4.18 6.16
N ILE A 2 7.85 4.91 7.13
CA ILE A 2 9.29 4.81 7.48
C ILE A 2 9.71 3.36 7.78
N ILE A 3 8.91 2.65 8.60
CA ILE A 3 9.12 1.22 8.89
C ILE A 3 9.19 0.41 7.58
N THR A 4 8.27 0.65 6.65
CA THR A 4 8.26 0.00 5.33
C THR A 4 9.55 0.25 4.58
N PHE A 5 10.06 1.49 4.54
CA PHE A 5 11.31 1.81 3.86
C PHE A 5 12.52 1.09 4.44
N LEU A 6 12.58 0.92 5.76
CA LEU A 6 13.62 0.13 6.42
C LEU A 6 13.48 -1.37 6.15
N CYS A 7 12.25 -1.88 6.19
CA CYS A 7 11.99 -3.31 5.99
C CYS A 7 12.24 -3.79 4.55
N ILE A 8 12.12 -2.93 3.54
CA ILE A 8 12.38 -3.29 2.13
C ILE A 8 13.81 -3.81 1.94
N LEU A 9 14.81 -3.19 2.56
CA LEU A 9 16.19 -3.69 2.51
C LEU A 9 16.47 -4.71 3.63
N ALA A 10 15.90 -4.52 4.82
CA ALA A 10 16.19 -5.42 5.95
C ALA A 10 15.82 -6.87 5.65
N VAL A 11 14.73 -7.12 4.91
CA VAL A 11 14.26 -8.47 4.58
C VAL A 11 15.28 -9.31 3.81
N ASP A 12 16.22 -8.69 3.10
CA ASP A 12 17.21 -9.41 2.31
C ASP A 12 18.30 -10.03 3.21
N PHE A 13 18.57 -9.41 4.35
CA PHE A 13 19.56 -9.88 5.33
C PHE A 13 19.04 -10.99 6.25
N ARG A 14 19.94 -11.90 6.68
CA ARG A 14 19.60 -12.96 7.65
C ARG A 14 19.22 -12.46 9.05
N ILE A 15 19.66 -11.26 9.42
CA ILE A 15 19.31 -10.64 10.71
C ILE A 15 17.81 -10.35 10.82
N PHE A 16 17.12 -10.18 9.69
CA PHE A 16 15.68 -9.95 9.67
C PHE A 16 14.91 -11.27 9.79
N PRO A 17 14.03 -11.41 10.80
CA PRO A 17 13.30 -12.65 11.00
C PRO A 17 12.41 -12.97 9.80
N ARG A 18 12.61 -14.14 9.17
CA ARG A 18 11.86 -14.57 7.98
C ARG A 18 10.35 -14.68 8.20
N ARG A 19 9.90 -14.80 9.45
CA ARG A 19 8.46 -14.72 9.82
C ARG A 19 7.79 -13.39 9.45
N TYR A 20 8.57 -12.32 9.25
CA TYR A 20 8.05 -11.01 8.85
C TYR A 20 8.24 -10.73 7.36
N ALA A 21 8.83 -11.65 6.61
CA ALA A 21 8.93 -11.58 5.16
C ALA A 21 7.56 -11.85 4.51
N LYS A 22 7.43 -11.45 3.24
CA LYS A 22 6.18 -11.57 2.48
C LYS A 22 5.65 -13.00 2.51
N THR A 23 4.34 -13.15 2.70
CA THR A 23 3.68 -14.45 2.57
C THR A 23 3.47 -14.81 1.10
N GLU A 24 3.67 -16.08 0.76
CA GLU A 24 3.54 -16.57 -0.62
C GLU A 24 2.12 -17.02 -0.98
N THR A 25 1.41 -17.61 -0.02
CA THR A 25 0.06 -18.17 -0.22
C THR A 25 -0.94 -17.55 0.76
N TYR A 26 -0.81 -17.89 2.04
CA TYR A 26 -1.68 -17.42 3.11
C TYR A 26 -0.90 -17.00 4.35
N GLY A 27 -1.51 -16.12 5.13
CA GLY A 27 -1.01 -15.66 6.41
C GLY A 27 -0.84 -14.14 6.44
N THR A 28 -0.21 -13.68 7.51
CA THR A 28 0.02 -12.27 7.76
C THR A 28 1.48 -12.04 8.08
N SER A 29 2.06 -11.00 7.47
CA SER A 29 3.42 -10.55 7.77
C SER A 29 3.51 -9.04 7.71
N LEU A 30 4.57 -8.49 8.31
CA LEU A 30 4.82 -7.05 8.28
C LEU A 30 5.04 -6.54 6.84
N MET A 31 5.72 -7.33 6.01
CA MET A 31 6.00 -6.98 4.61
C MET A 31 4.75 -7.03 3.73
N ASP A 32 3.66 -7.66 4.18
CA ASP A 32 2.43 -7.70 3.41
C ASP A 32 1.60 -6.41 3.53
N LEU A 33 1.83 -5.59 4.56
CA LEU A 33 1.06 -4.38 4.83
C LEU A 33 1.40 -3.21 3.91
N GLY A 34 2.65 -3.13 3.43
CA GLY A 34 3.18 -1.89 2.83
C GLY A 34 2.37 -1.38 1.66
N VAL A 35 2.04 -2.25 0.71
CA VAL A 35 1.29 -1.91 -0.50
C VAL A 35 -0.16 -1.53 -0.17
N GLY A 36 -0.86 -2.34 0.65
CA GLY A 36 -2.22 -2.05 1.05
C GLY A 36 -2.33 -0.72 1.81
N ALA A 37 -1.43 -0.49 2.77
CA ALA A 37 -1.36 0.75 3.51
C ALA A 37 -1.09 1.96 2.59
N PHE A 38 -0.27 1.79 1.55
CA PHE A 38 -0.02 2.86 0.57
C PHE A 38 -1.29 3.20 -0.21
N VAL A 39 -2.02 2.20 -0.71
CA VAL A 39 -3.30 2.42 -1.42
C VAL A 39 -4.32 3.11 -0.52
N LEU A 40 -4.47 2.61 0.72
CA LEU A 40 -5.41 3.13 1.69
C LEU A 40 -5.08 4.58 2.09
N ALA A 41 -3.82 4.87 2.42
CA ALA A 41 -3.39 6.22 2.79
C ALA A 41 -3.69 7.25 1.68
N ASN A 42 -3.44 6.91 0.41
CA ASN A 42 -3.74 7.81 -0.70
C ASN A 42 -5.26 7.97 -0.94
N SER A 43 -6.04 6.89 -0.78
CA SER A 43 -7.50 6.96 -0.91
C SER A 43 -8.16 7.83 0.16
N LEU A 44 -7.68 7.78 1.41
CA LEU A 44 -8.20 8.56 2.54
C LEU A 44 -8.10 10.07 2.32
N VAL A 45 -7.01 10.54 1.70
CA VAL A 45 -6.75 11.97 1.46
C VAL A 45 -7.05 12.42 0.03
N SER A 46 -7.58 11.52 -0.79
CA SER A 46 -7.85 11.71 -2.21
C SER A 46 -8.80 12.88 -2.48
N ARG A 47 -8.75 13.41 -3.70
CA ARG A 47 -9.69 14.47 -4.15
C ARG A 47 -11.14 14.00 -4.10
N GLN A 48 -11.37 12.72 -4.43
CA GLN A 48 -12.67 12.10 -4.34
C GLN A 48 -13.18 12.14 -2.89
N ALA A 49 -12.37 11.75 -1.90
CA ALA A 49 -12.74 11.82 -0.48
C ALA A 49 -13.11 13.24 0.00
N ARG A 50 -12.64 14.28 -0.69
CA ARG A 50 -12.96 15.71 -0.42
C ARG A 50 -14.23 16.20 -1.13
N ASN A 51 -15.03 15.31 -1.73
CA ASN A 51 -16.18 15.67 -2.57
C ASN A 51 -15.84 16.56 -3.77
N ILE A 52 -14.60 16.52 -4.27
CA ILE A 52 -14.21 17.24 -5.48
C ILE A 52 -14.52 16.33 -6.67
N THR A 53 -15.69 16.53 -7.30
CA THR A 53 -16.35 15.57 -8.20
C THR A 53 -16.01 15.69 -9.68
N SER A 54 -15.02 16.48 -10.08
CA SER A 54 -14.70 16.63 -11.51
C SER A 54 -13.20 16.66 -11.78
N VAL A 55 -12.71 15.56 -12.32
CA VAL A 55 -11.43 15.56 -13.04
C VAL A 55 -11.72 15.08 -14.45
N SER A 56 -11.30 15.87 -15.44
CA SER A 56 -11.36 15.43 -16.84
C SER A 56 -10.60 14.11 -16.98
N TRP A 57 -11.14 13.17 -17.75
CA TRP A 57 -10.46 11.90 -18.04
C TRP A 57 -9.05 12.12 -18.60
N LYS A 58 -8.82 13.21 -19.33
CA LYS A 58 -7.49 13.62 -19.80
C LYS A 58 -6.54 13.88 -18.63
N THR A 59 -7.00 14.61 -17.62
CA THR A 59 -6.20 14.89 -16.42
C THR A 59 -5.95 13.63 -15.59
N ALA A 60 -6.92 12.70 -15.53
CA ALA A 60 -6.76 11.42 -14.85
C ALA A 60 -5.72 10.50 -15.53
N ILE A 61 -5.74 10.44 -16.85
CA ILE A 61 -4.75 9.70 -17.64
C ILE A 61 -3.37 10.34 -17.49
N VAL A 62 -3.28 11.67 -17.58
CA VAL A 62 -2.02 12.41 -17.36
C VAL A 62 -1.48 12.17 -15.95
N SER A 63 -2.32 12.19 -14.91
CA SER A 63 -1.88 11.89 -13.54
C SER A 63 -1.51 10.42 -13.32
N THR A 64 -1.99 9.51 -14.17
CA THR A 64 -1.64 8.08 -14.11
C THR A 64 -0.39 7.77 -14.93
N SER A 65 -0.02 8.62 -15.90
CA SER A 65 1.13 8.41 -16.77
C SER A 65 2.46 8.16 -16.04
N PRO A 66 2.80 8.83 -14.92
CA PRO A 66 4.04 8.54 -14.22
C PRO A 66 4.09 7.12 -13.65
N LEU A 67 2.96 6.57 -13.19
CA LEU A 67 2.88 5.20 -12.67
C LEU A 67 3.10 4.18 -13.79
N ILE A 68 2.54 4.42 -14.97
CA ILE A 68 2.74 3.55 -16.14
C ILE A 68 4.21 3.58 -16.56
N ILE A 69 4.82 4.77 -16.63
CA ILE A 69 6.24 4.93 -16.97
C ILE A 69 7.13 4.21 -15.94
N LEU A 70 6.85 4.36 -14.64
CA LEU A 70 7.57 3.65 -13.58
C LEU A 70 7.38 2.13 -13.67
N GLY A 71 6.19 1.67 -14.06
CA GLY A 71 5.90 0.26 -14.31
C GLY A 71 6.76 -0.31 -15.43
N PHE A 72 6.86 0.38 -16.57
CA PHE A 72 7.74 -0.03 -17.67
C PHE A 72 9.22 0.08 -17.30
N LEU A 73 9.63 1.16 -16.64
CA LEU A 73 11.01 1.35 -16.19
C LEU A 73 11.44 0.19 -15.30
N ARG A 74 10.62 -0.17 -14.31
CA ARG A 74 10.88 -1.33 -13.43
C ARG A 74 10.98 -2.62 -14.22
N LEU A 75 10.07 -2.85 -15.17
CA LEU A 75 10.11 -4.06 -15.99
C LEU A 75 11.45 -4.15 -16.72
N VAL A 76 11.82 -3.10 -17.47
CA VAL A 76 13.06 -3.04 -18.24
C VAL A 76 14.30 -3.17 -17.36
N THR A 77 14.36 -2.51 -16.20
CA THR A 77 15.53 -2.59 -15.31
C THR A 77 15.65 -3.96 -14.67
N THR A 78 14.55 -4.57 -14.23
CA THR A 78 14.62 -5.91 -13.62
C THR A 78 14.98 -6.99 -14.64
N THR A 79 14.48 -6.89 -15.87
CA THR A 79 14.86 -7.83 -16.95
C THR A 79 16.28 -7.57 -17.46
N GLY A 80 16.73 -6.31 -17.49
CA GLY A 80 18.07 -5.98 -17.99
C GLY A 80 19.19 -6.30 -17.01
N VAL A 81 18.87 -6.43 -15.71
CA VAL A 81 19.83 -6.75 -14.64
C VAL A 81 19.70 -8.21 -14.18
N ASP A 82 18.87 -9.03 -14.86
CA ASP A 82 18.56 -10.41 -14.48
C ASP A 82 18.20 -10.56 -12.98
N TYR A 83 17.47 -9.57 -12.46
CA TYR A 83 17.08 -9.56 -11.06
C TYR A 83 16.02 -10.63 -10.79
N GLN A 84 16.13 -11.37 -9.69
CA GLN A 84 15.16 -12.40 -9.34
C GLN A 84 13.81 -11.77 -8.97
N VAL A 85 12.84 -11.87 -9.89
CA VAL A 85 11.47 -11.40 -9.66
C VAL A 85 10.60 -12.56 -9.21
N HIS A 86 9.98 -12.42 -8.03
CA HIS A 86 8.99 -13.37 -7.55
C HIS A 86 7.70 -13.26 -8.38
N VAL A 87 7.57 -14.14 -9.37
CA VAL A 87 6.44 -14.18 -10.31
C VAL A 87 5.08 -14.32 -9.58
N GLY A 88 5.07 -14.98 -8.42
CA GLY A 88 3.89 -15.11 -7.58
C GLY A 88 3.37 -13.80 -6.98
N GLU A 89 4.11 -12.69 -7.01
CA GLU A 89 3.62 -11.42 -6.45
C GLU A 89 2.60 -10.73 -7.35
N TYR A 90 2.88 -10.64 -8.64
CA TYR A 90 2.06 -9.91 -9.60
C TYR A 90 1.95 -10.60 -10.96
N GLY A 91 2.89 -11.48 -11.31
CA GLY A 91 2.99 -12.06 -12.63
C GLY A 91 4.39 -11.95 -13.21
N VAL A 92 4.53 -12.36 -14.47
CA VAL A 92 5.79 -12.33 -15.21
C VAL A 92 6.14 -10.90 -15.64
N HIS A 93 5.17 -10.16 -16.15
CA HIS A 93 5.36 -8.82 -16.72
C HIS A 93 4.63 -7.73 -15.94
N TRP A 94 3.76 -8.11 -15.01
CA TRP A 94 2.99 -7.18 -14.20
C TRP A 94 3.73 -6.79 -12.93
N ASN A 95 3.47 -5.58 -12.44
CA ASN A 95 4.04 -5.09 -11.20
C ASN A 95 3.06 -4.17 -10.48
N PHE A 96 3.43 -3.81 -9.25
CA PHE A 96 2.63 -2.96 -8.39
C PHE A 96 2.21 -1.62 -9.04
N PHE A 97 3.09 -0.98 -9.81
CA PHE A 97 2.75 0.31 -10.44
C PHE A 97 1.66 0.17 -11.50
N PHE A 98 1.64 -0.94 -12.25
CA PHE A 98 0.55 -1.25 -13.17
C PHE A 98 -0.77 -1.50 -12.44
N THR A 99 -0.76 -2.19 -11.30
CA THR A 99 -1.96 -2.35 -10.46
C THR A 99 -2.49 -0.99 -9.98
N LEU A 100 -1.62 -0.11 -9.48
CA LEU A 100 -2.03 1.24 -9.07
C LEU A 100 -2.61 2.05 -10.23
N ALA A 101 -1.97 1.98 -11.40
CA ALA A 101 -2.44 2.65 -12.61
C ALA A 101 -3.82 2.13 -13.05
N ALA A 102 -4.05 0.82 -12.97
CA ALA A 102 -5.36 0.24 -13.28
C ALA A 102 -6.43 0.73 -12.30
N VAL A 103 -6.13 0.77 -11.00
CA VAL A 103 -7.05 1.27 -9.96
C VAL A 103 -7.39 2.75 -10.18
N SER A 104 -6.39 3.59 -10.49
CA SER A 104 -6.64 5.02 -10.74
C SER A 104 -7.48 5.24 -12.00
N ILE A 105 -7.24 4.46 -13.05
CA ILE A 105 -8.03 4.50 -14.29
C ILE A 105 -9.48 4.06 -14.03
N LEU A 106 -9.69 2.92 -13.38
CA LEU A 106 -11.03 2.40 -13.05
C LEU A 106 -11.84 3.40 -12.21
N THR A 107 -11.20 3.99 -11.19
CA THR A 107 -11.81 5.00 -10.33
C THR A 107 -12.19 6.27 -11.11
N SER A 108 -11.40 6.64 -12.12
CA SER A 108 -11.67 7.83 -12.94
C SER A 108 -12.81 7.62 -13.94
N PHE A 109 -12.96 6.40 -14.45
CA PHE A 109 -14.09 6.03 -15.30
C PHE A 109 -15.40 5.98 -14.50
N ILE A 110 -15.37 5.41 -13.29
CA ILE A 110 -16.54 5.20 -12.46
C ILE A 110 -16.58 6.29 -11.39
N ASN A 111 -17.04 7.48 -11.77
CA ASN A 111 -17.12 8.63 -10.86
C ASN A 111 -18.25 8.45 -9.83
N ILE A 112 -17.90 7.91 -8.67
CA ILE A 112 -18.83 7.61 -7.57
C ILE A 112 -18.73 8.69 -6.51
N SER A 113 -19.87 9.21 -6.05
CA SER A 113 -19.91 10.10 -4.88
C SER A 113 -19.37 9.38 -3.63
N PRO A 114 -18.54 10.06 -2.79
CA PRO A 114 -17.91 9.44 -1.61
C PRO A 114 -18.87 8.73 -0.66
N GLN A 115 -20.12 9.18 -0.57
CA GLN A 115 -21.15 8.54 0.25
C GLN A 115 -21.46 7.11 -0.20
N TYR A 116 -21.52 6.87 -1.51
CA TYR A 116 -21.80 5.56 -2.09
C TYR A 116 -20.54 4.73 -2.35
N SER A 117 -19.36 5.36 -2.35
CA SER A 117 -18.08 4.68 -2.62
C SER A 117 -17.84 3.50 -1.67
N GLY A 118 -18.21 3.62 -0.40
CA GLY A 118 -18.04 2.55 0.59
C GLY A 118 -18.93 1.34 0.30
N VAL A 119 -20.20 1.57 -0.09
CA VAL A 119 -21.14 0.51 -0.44
C VAL A 119 -20.69 -0.21 -1.71
N ILE A 120 -20.32 0.53 -2.75
CA ILE A 120 -19.84 -0.06 -4.01
C ILE A 120 -18.53 -0.81 -3.79
N GLY A 121 -17.58 -0.23 -3.04
CA GLY A 121 -16.34 -0.91 -2.67
C GLY A 121 -16.60 -2.21 -1.90
N SER A 122 -17.54 -2.21 -0.96
CA SER A 122 -17.93 -3.42 -0.22
C SER A 122 -18.55 -4.48 -1.14
N LEU A 123 -19.43 -4.08 -2.07
CA LEU A 123 -20.05 -4.98 -3.03
C LEU A 123 -19.01 -5.61 -3.97
N VAL A 124 -18.04 -4.82 -4.45
CA VAL A 124 -16.93 -5.32 -5.28
C VAL A 124 -16.10 -6.35 -4.50
N LEU A 125 -15.78 -6.08 -3.23
CA LEU A 125 -14.99 -7.00 -2.42
C LEU A 125 -15.73 -8.29 -2.10
N VAL A 126 -17.03 -8.22 -1.76
CA VAL A 126 -17.84 -9.41 -1.49
C VAL A 126 -18.03 -10.23 -2.77
N GLY A 127 -18.30 -9.58 -3.90
CA GLY A 127 -18.41 -10.26 -5.20
C GLY A 127 -17.09 -10.93 -5.61
N TYR A 128 -15.96 -10.22 -5.43
CA TYR A 128 -14.64 -10.78 -5.70
C TYR A 128 -14.31 -11.96 -4.77
N GLN A 129 -14.61 -11.86 -3.47
CA GLN A 129 -14.44 -12.96 -2.53
C GLN A 129 -15.29 -14.18 -2.90
N PHE A 130 -16.51 -13.96 -3.38
CA PHE A 130 -17.35 -15.05 -3.86
C PHE A 130 -16.70 -15.75 -5.05
N CYS A 131 -16.16 -15.01 -6.03
CA CYS A 131 -15.42 -15.59 -7.16
C CYS A 131 -14.17 -16.37 -6.70
N LEU A 132 -13.45 -15.89 -5.68
CA LEU A 132 -12.30 -16.59 -5.10
C LEU A 132 -12.68 -17.95 -4.53
N VAL A 133 -13.77 -17.99 -3.74
CA VAL A 133 -14.29 -19.22 -3.12
C VAL A 133 -14.82 -20.21 -4.17
N GLN A 134 -15.40 -19.73 -5.27
CA GLN A 134 -15.89 -20.58 -6.38
C GLN A 134 -14.78 -21.24 -7.21
N GLY A 135 -13.50 -21.01 -6.88
CA GLY A 135 -12.36 -21.71 -7.50
C GLY A 135 -11.32 -20.80 -8.14
N LEU A 136 -11.57 -19.48 -8.24
CA LEU A 136 -10.56 -18.55 -8.77
C LEU A 136 -9.30 -18.56 -7.91
N ASN A 137 -9.42 -18.77 -6.59
CA ASN A 137 -8.26 -18.83 -5.72
C ASN A 137 -7.32 -20.01 -6.06
N HIS A 138 -7.86 -21.19 -6.38
CA HIS A 138 -7.05 -22.33 -6.82
C HIS A 138 -6.27 -22.01 -8.10
N TYR A 139 -6.90 -21.29 -9.04
CA TYR A 139 -6.23 -20.82 -10.25
C TYR A 139 -5.14 -19.77 -9.98
N LEU A 140 -5.37 -18.83 -9.05
CA LEU A 140 -4.40 -17.79 -8.73
C LEU A 140 -3.18 -18.30 -7.96
N LEU A 141 -3.37 -19.27 -7.06
CA LEU A 141 -2.28 -19.85 -6.27
C LEU A 141 -1.50 -20.92 -7.03
N SER A 142 -2.06 -21.49 -8.10
CA SER A 142 -1.36 -22.49 -8.90
C SER A 142 -0.10 -21.91 -9.55
N ASN A 143 0.93 -22.75 -9.69
CA ASN A 143 2.15 -22.39 -10.41
C ASN A 143 1.99 -22.51 -11.93
N GLU A 144 0.91 -23.16 -12.39
CA GLU A 144 0.62 -23.34 -13.81
C GLU A 144 0.28 -21.99 -14.46
N ARG A 145 0.99 -21.70 -15.55
CA ARG A 145 0.78 -20.51 -16.39
C ARG A 145 0.56 -20.98 -17.82
N GLY A 146 -0.51 -20.50 -18.42
CA GLY A 146 -0.73 -20.64 -19.85
C GLY A 146 0.17 -19.71 -20.67
N MET A 147 0.06 -19.82 -21.99
CA MET A 147 0.79 -18.96 -22.92
C MET A 147 0.19 -17.55 -23.03
N ASP A 148 -1.04 -17.36 -22.57
CA ASP A 148 -1.75 -16.08 -22.64
C ASP A 148 -1.17 -15.05 -21.66
N ILE A 149 -1.11 -13.78 -22.10
CA ILE A 149 -0.64 -12.64 -21.29
C ILE A 149 -1.43 -12.53 -19.97
N ILE A 150 -2.73 -12.86 -19.99
CA ILE A 150 -3.58 -12.84 -18.80
C ILE A 150 -3.17 -13.94 -17.82
N SER A 151 -2.86 -15.14 -18.31
CA SER A 151 -2.43 -16.26 -17.46
C SER A 151 -1.04 -16.00 -16.85
N GLN A 152 -0.15 -15.39 -17.62
CA GLN A 152 1.17 -14.98 -17.14
C GLN A 152 1.12 -13.91 -16.05
N ASN A 153 0.06 -13.09 -16.00
CA ASN A 153 -0.10 -11.97 -15.08
C ASN A 153 -1.34 -12.07 -14.19
N LYS A 154 -1.84 -13.30 -13.99
CA LYS A 154 -3.12 -13.57 -13.34
C LYS A 154 -3.21 -12.94 -11.95
N GLU A 155 -2.14 -13.01 -11.15
CA GLU A 155 -2.11 -12.45 -9.80
C GLU A 155 -2.34 -10.94 -9.80
N GLY A 156 -1.59 -10.23 -10.63
CA GLY A 156 -1.63 -8.77 -10.74
C GLY A 156 -2.94 -8.25 -11.33
N ILE A 157 -3.50 -8.96 -12.31
CA ILE A 157 -4.75 -8.56 -12.98
C ILE A 157 -5.96 -8.79 -12.07
N PHE A 158 -6.10 -9.97 -11.47
CA PHE A 158 -7.27 -10.27 -10.65
C PHE A 158 -7.23 -9.54 -9.30
N SER A 159 -6.05 -9.26 -8.75
CA SER A 159 -5.93 -8.47 -7.52
C SER A 159 -6.37 -7.00 -7.67
N ILE A 160 -6.52 -6.48 -8.90
CA ILE A 160 -7.05 -5.12 -9.16
C ILE A 160 -8.41 -4.93 -8.50
N PHE A 161 -9.28 -5.94 -8.53
CA PHE A 161 -10.62 -5.84 -7.91
C PHE A 161 -10.53 -5.69 -6.38
N GLY A 162 -9.64 -6.42 -5.73
CA GLY A 162 -9.34 -6.27 -4.30
C GLY A 162 -8.80 -4.88 -3.97
N TYR A 163 -7.81 -4.40 -4.73
CA TYR A 163 -7.22 -3.07 -4.50
C TYR A 163 -8.20 -1.93 -4.82
N TRP A 164 -9.03 -2.07 -5.84
CA TRP A 164 -10.04 -1.08 -6.19
C TRP A 164 -11.15 -1.00 -5.13
N GLY A 165 -11.61 -2.15 -4.64
CA GLY A 165 -12.54 -2.23 -3.52
C GLY A 165 -11.97 -1.59 -2.23
N MET A 166 -10.70 -1.89 -1.90
CA MET A 166 -9.97 -1.26 -0.79
C MET A 166 -9.89 0.26 -0.97
N TYR A 167 -9.55 0.73 -2.19
CA TYR A 167 -9.46 2.15 -2.49
C TYR A 167 -10.80 2.86 -2.28
N LEU A 168 -11.90 2.31 -2.80
CA LEU A 168 -13.25 2.88 -2.63
C LEU A 168 -13.71 2.90 -1.16
N LEU A 169 -13.42 1.84 -0.40
CA LEU A 169 -13.64 1.83 1.05
C LEU A 169 -12.85 2.95 1.74
N GLY A 170 -11.59 3.14 1.36
CA GLY A 170 -10.74 4.19 1.91
C GLY A 170 -11.21 5.60 1.55
N VAL A 171 -11.75 5.82 0.34
CA VAL A 171 -12.41 7.09 -0.03
C VAL A 171 -13.58 7.40 0.90
N HIS A 172 -14.43 6.40 1.17
CA HIS A 172 -15.57 6.56 2.08
C HIS A 172 -15.12 6.87 3.51
N LEU A 173 -14.15 6.11 4.03
CA LEU A 173 -13.58 6.33 5.37
C LEU A 173 -12.93 7.72 5.47
N GLY A 174 -12.22 8.16 4.44
CA GLY A 174 -11.59 9.48 4.38
C GLY A 174 -12.63 10.60 4.40
N ASN A 175 -13.70 10.45 3.61
CA ASN A 175 -14.81 11.39 3.66
C ASN A 175 -15.50 11.37 5.03
N TYR A 176 -15.80 10.21 5.60
CA TYR A 176 -16.52 10.10 6.86
C TYR A 176 -15.72 10.61 8.08
N LEU A 177 -14.41 10.34 8.13
CA LEU A 177 -13.55 10.64 9.27
C LEU A 177 -12.87 12.02 9.17
N ILE A 178 -12.44 12.43 7.98
CA ILE A 178 -11.58 13.61 7.79
C ILE A 178 -12.40 14.79 7.25
N PHE A 179 -13.15 14.60 6.16
CA PHE A 179 -13.74 15.71 5.41
C PHE A 179 -15.24 15.95 5.66
N GLY A 180 -15.97 14.98 6.19
CA GLY A 180 -17.42 15.04 6.41
C GLY A 180 -17.82 15.93 7.60
N SER A 181 -16.85 16.40 8.38
CA SER A 181 -17.04 17.21 9.58
C SER A 181 -16.87 18.72 9.32
N HIS A 182 -17.33 19.23 8.16
CA HIS A 182 -17.24 20.65 7.78
C HIS A 182 -18.12 21.62 8.60
N SER A 183 -18.84 21.14 9.62
CA SER A 183 -19.67 21.98 10.48
C SER A 183 -19.03 22.21 11.86
N SER A 184 -18.44 23.39 12.03
CA SER A 184 -18.04 24.05 13.29
C SER A 184 -16.73 23.63 13.97
N GLY A 185 -15.98 24.66 14.37
CA GLY A 185 -14.60 24.56 14.84
C GLY A 185 -14.43 23.79 16.15
N PHE A 186 -13.21 23.25 16.31
CA PHE A 186 -12.56 22.93 17.58
C PHE A 186 -13.28 22.02 18.61
N ARG A 187 -14.45 21.44 18.31
CA ARG A 187 -15.18 20.51 19.20
C ARG A 187 -15.07 19.01 18.84
N SER A 188 -14.41 18.61 17.75
CA SER A 188 -14.55 17.24 17.20
C SER A 188 -13.37 16.27 17.41
N SER A 189 -12.24 16.69 17.99
CA SER A 189 -11.06 15.80 18.10
C SER A 189 -11.33 14.52 18.91
N ARG A 190 -12.10 14.61 20.01
CA ARG A 190 -12.45 13.44 20.83
C ARG A 190 -13.41 12.47 20.12
N TRP A 191 -14.41 13.00 19.41
CA TRP A 191 -15.40 12.17 18.71
C TRP A 191 -14.78 11.44 17.51
N VAL A 192 -13.94 12.13 16.73
CA VAL A 192 -13.19 11.50 15.64
C VAL A 192 -12.26 10.42 16.20
N ARG A 193 -11.52 10.69 17.28
CA ARG A 193 -10.69 9.66 17.95
C ARG A 193 -11.51 8.44 18.36
N MET A 194 -12.63 8.65 19.04
CA MET A 194 -13.51 7.55 19.45
C MET A 194 -14.01 6.75 18.24
N ARG A 195 -14.42 7.42 17.16
CA ARG A 195 -14.86 6.75 15.93
C ARG A 195 -13.74 5.92 15.30
N VAL A 196 -12.52 6.46 15.19
CA VAL A 196 -11.37 5.72 14.64
C VAL A 196 -11.07 4.48 15.47
N TRP A 197 -11.09 4.59 16.81
CA TRP A 197 -10.92 3.44 17.70
C TRP A 197 -12.02 2.39 17.54
N VAL A 198 -13.29 2.80 17.52
CA VAL A 198 -14.42 1.89 17.34
C VAL A 198 -14.33 1.18 15.98
N LEU A 199 -14.06 1.92 14.90
CA LEU A 199 -13.87 1.33 13.58
C LEU A 199 -12.67 0.37 13.54
N SER A 200 -11.54 0.73 14.16
CA SER A 200 -10.37 -0.16 14.23
C SER A 200 -10.71 -1.49 14.90
N ILE A 201 -11.40 -1.47 16.05
CA ILE A 201 -11.83 -2.68 16.75
C ILE A 201 -12.81 -3.49 15.90
N LEU A 202 -13.78 -2.84 15.25
CA LEU A 202 -14.74 -3.50 14.37
C LEU A 202 -14.08 -4.18 13.17
N PHE A 203 -13.14 -3.51 12.51
CA PHE A 203 -12.41 -4.09 11.38
C PHE A 203 -11.47 -5.22 11.81
N TRP A 204 -10.88 -5.15 13.01
CA TRP A 204 -10.12 -6.27 13.59
C TRP A 204 -11.01 -7.49 13.85
N LEU A 205 -12.17 -7.28 14.49
CA LEU A 205 -13.14 -8.34 14.71
C LEU A 205 -13.58 -8.97 13.39
N LEU A 206 -13.92 -8.13 12.41
CA LEU A 206 -14.31 -8.57 11.07
C LEU A 206 -13.19 -9.38 10.39
N THR A 207 -11.95 -8.94 10.50
CA THR A 207 -10.78 -9.65 9.96
C THR A 207 -10.65 -11.04 10.57
N VAL A 208 -10.75 -11.15 11.90
CA VAL A 208 -10.67 -12.45 12.59
C VAL A 208 -11.83 -13.36 12.18
N LEU A 209 -13.04 -12.82 12.04
CA LEU A 209 -14.20 -13.60 11.61
C LEU A 209 -14.04 -14.12 10.18
N LEU A 210 -13.60 -13.27 9.26
CA LEU A 210 -13.40 -13.62 7.85
C LEU A 210 -12.25 -14.62 7.67
N ASP A 211 -11.12 -14.42 8.35
CA ASP A 211 -9.97 -15.33 8.31
C ASP A 211 -10.32 -16.74 8.81
N ARG A 212 -11.21 -16.82 9.82
CA ARG A 212 -11.68 -18.09 10.40
C ARG A 212 -12.74 -18.79 9.57
N HIS A 213 -13.70 -18.06 8.99
CA HIS A 213 -14.92 -18.66 8.44
C HIS A 213 -15.02 -18.61 6.92
N VAL A 214 -14.31 -17.70 6.24
CA VAL A 214 -14.42 -17.51 4.79
C VAL A 214 -13.19 -18.04 4.08
N GLU A 215 -12.05 -17.41 4.31
CA GLU A 215 -10.79 -17.74 3.66
C GLU A 215 -9.64 -17.13 4.46
N ARG A 216 -8.48 -17.79 4.47
CA ARG A 216 -7.29 -17.24 5.12
C ARG A 216 -6.82 -15.97 4.42
N ILE A 217 -6.25 -15.03 5.16
CA ILE A 217 -5.68 -13.80 4.62
C ILE A 217 -4.63 -14.10 3.55
N SER A 218 -4.74 -13.45 2.38
CA SER A 218 -3.75 -13.56 1.31
C SER A 218 -3.51 -12.22 0.61
N ARG A 219 -2.25 -11.74 0.67
CA ARG A 219 -1.81 -10.56 -0.08
C ARG A 219 -1.82 -10.79 -1.58
N ARG A 220 -1.43 -11.98 -2.03
CA ARG A 220 -1.27 -12.33 -3.46
C ARG A 220 -2.59 -12.20 -4.22
N THR A 221 -3.68 -12.67 -3.62
CA THR A 221 -5.02 -12.52 -4.20
C THR A 221 -5.68 -11.19 -3.83
N CYS A 222 -5.16 -10.47 -2.82
CA CYS A 222 -5.79 -9.26 -2.29
C CYS A 222 -7.25 -9.53 -1.87
N ASN A 223 -7.45 -10.61 -1.12
CA ASN A 223 -8.78 -11.07 -0.75
C ASN A 223 -9.45 -10.20 0.32
N LEU A 224 -10.75 -10.39 0.56
CA LEU A 224 -11.52 -9.58 1.49
C LEU A 224 -10.91 -9.57 2.93
N PRO A 225 -10.51 -10.71 3.53
CA PRO A 225 -9.82 -10.73 4.83
C PRO A 225 -8.53 -9.89 4.84
N TYR A 226 -7.73 -9.93 3.76
CA TYR A 226 -6.55 -9.07 3.63
C TYR A 226 -6.92 -7.59 3.62
N VAL A 227 -7.97 -7.22 2.87
CA VAL A 227 -8.42 -5.84 2.80
C VAL A 227 -8.88 -5.33 4.16
N THR A 228 -9.67 -6.11 4.89
CA THR A 228 -10.14 -5.72 6.23
C THR A 228 -8.98 -5.63 7.22
N MET A 229 -7.98 -6.51 7.12
CA MET A 229 -6.76 -6.45 7.94
C MET A 229 -6.01 -5.15 7.72
N VAL A 230 -5.74 -4.81 6.45
CA VAL A 230 -5.04 -3.57 6.09
C VAL A 230 -5.78 -2.35 6.61
N VAL A 231 -7.11 -2.32 6.49
CA VAL A 231 -7.93 -1.23 7.03
C VAL A 231 -7.85 -1.18 8.57
N ALA A 232 -7.93 -2.33 9.24
CA ALA A 232 -7.82 -2.43 10.70
C ALA A 232 -6.47 -1.90 11.21
N ASP A 233 -5.36 -2.34 10.61
CA ASP A 233 -3.99 -1.94 10.95
C ASP A 233 -3.76 -0.43 10.76
N ASN A 234 -4.22 0.13 9.64
CA ASN A 234 -4.04 1.56 9.38
C ASN A 234 -4.90 2.43 10.31
N LEU A 235 -6.13 2.00 10.60
CA LEU A 235 -6.99 2.69 11.58
C LEU A 235 -6.40 2.57 13.00
N GLN A 236 -5.81 1.44 13.36
CA GLN A 236 -5.13 1.25 14.63
C GLN A 236 -3.88 2.14 14.73
N LEU A 237 -3.07 2.21 13.67
CA LEU A 237 -1.92 3.11 13.65
C LEU A 237 -2.37 4.58 13.79
N LEU A 238 -3.41 4.98 13.06
CA LEU A 238 -3.98 6.31 13.19
C LEU A 238 -4.51 6.57 14.61
N SER A 239 -5.18 5.59 15.23
CA SER A 239 -5.71 5.73 16.58
C SER A 239 -4.61 5.91 17.63
N ILE A 240 -3.49 5.20 17.48
CA ILE A 240 -2.29 5.34 18.32
C ILE A 240 -1.65 6.72 18.13
N LEU A 241 -1.47 7.17 16.88
CA LEU A 241 -0.90 8.49 16.60
C LEU A 241 -1.76 9.62 17.19
N MET A 242 -3.08 9.53 17.06
CA MET A 242 -4.00 10.51 17.67
C MET A 242 -3.99 10.49 19.21
N LEU A 243 -3.55 9.40 19.85
CA LEU A 243 -3.31 9.38 21.30
C LEU A 243 -2.00 10.08 21.66
N ALA A 244 -0.96 9.94 20.84
CA ALA A 244 0.31 10.63 21.05
C ALA A 244 0.14 12.17 21.01
N ASP A 245 -0.81 12.67 20.23
CA ASP A 245 -1.19 14.09 20.20
C ASP A 245 -1.80 14.60 21.52
N LEU A 246 -2.21 13.72 22.44
CA LEU A 246 -2.67 14.11 23.77
C LEU A 246 -1.52 14.47 24.71
N VAL A 247 -0.29 14.06 24.38
CA VAL A 247 0.90 14.37 25.17
C VAL A 247 1.33 15.80 24.84
N PRO A 248 1.28 16.76 25.80
CA PRO A 248 1.67 18.14 25.53
C PRO A 248 3.14 18.21 25.07
N GLY A 249 3.38 18.94 23.98
CA GLY A 249 4.74 19.13 23.44
C GLY A 249 5.15 18.12 22.35
N SER A 250 4.27 17.20 21.94
CA SER A 250 4.49 16.39 20.74
C SER A 250 4.44 17.29 19.50
N LYS A 251 5.61 17.63 18.97
CA LYS A 251 5.74 18.19 17.62
C LYS A 251 6.14 17.05 16.69
N THR A 252 5.47 16.95 15.55
CA THR A 252 5.90 16.05 14.47
C THR A 252 7.34 16.39 14.10
N SER A 253 8.18 15.36 13.92
CA SER A 253 9.57 15.58 13.53
C SER A 253 9.62 16.19 12.13
N ILE A 254 10.55 17.13 11.89
CA ILE A 254 10.78 17.73 10.56
C ILE A 254 11.05 16.62 9.53
N LEU A 255 11.77 15.58 9.94
CA LEU A 255 12.05 14.44 9.08
C LEU A 255 10.80 13.64 8.71
N GLU A 256 9.86 13.48 9.65
CA GLU A 256 8.58 12.81 9.37
C GLU A 256 7.74 13.62 8.38
N GLU A 257 7.72 14.95 8.52
CA GLU A 257 7.04 15.84 7.58
C GLU A 257 7.68 15.76 6.18
N ALA A 258 9.02 15.75 6.11
CA ALA A 258 9.76 15.59 4.86
C ALA A 258 9.43 14.24 4.16
N PHE A 259 9.38 13.14 4.91
CA PHE A 259 8.96 11.84 4.39
C PHE A 259 7.51 11.84 3.89
N ASN A 260 6.60 12.44 4.66
CA ASN A 260 5.18 12.51 4.31
C ASN A 260 4.92 13.36 3.06
N ARG A 261 5.71 14.41 2.84
CA ARG A 261 5.58 15.32 1.69
C ARG A 261 5.86 14.63 0.35
N ASN A 262 6.79 13.66 0.33
CA ASN A 262 7.32 13.01 -0.86
C ASN A 262 7.26 11.47 -0.74
N LEU A 263 6.12 10.93 -0.31
CA LEU A 263 5.98 9.50 0.03
C LEU A 263 6.36 8.55 -1.11
N LEU A 264 5.81 8.76 -2.31
CA LEU A 264 6.08 7.91 -3.48
C LEU A 264 7.54 8.04 -3.95
N ALA A 265 8.09 9.25 -3.96
CA ALA A 265 9.48 9.46 -4.34
C ALA A 265 10.45 8.80 -3.35
N THR A 266 10.16 8.89 -2.05
CA THR A 266 10.90 8.15 -1.01
C THR A 266 10.82 6.65 -1.25
N PHE A 267 9.63 6.12 -1.54
CA PHE A 267 9.44 4.70 -1.83
C PHE A 267 10.29 4.25 -3.02
N LEU A 268 10.33 5.03 -4.11
CA LEU A 268 11.16 4.73 -5.28
C LEU A 268 12.65 4.77 -4.93
N LEU A 269 13.10 5.80 -4.22
CA LEU A 269 14.48 5.93 -3.77
C LEU A 269 14.90 4.74 -2.90
N ALA A 270 14.05 4.33 -1.96
CA ALA A 270 14.25 3.15 -1.12
C ALA A 270 14.44 1.87 -1.95
N ASN A 271 13.60 1.64 -2.96
CA ASN A 271 13.72 0.48 -3.85
C ASN A 271 15.00 0.53 -4.71
N ILE A 272 15.38 1.69 -5.23
CA ILE A 272 16.62 1.86 -6.02
C ILE A 272 17.85 1.58 -5.15
N LEU A 273 17.91 2.17 -3.94
CA LEU A 273 18.99 1.94 -3.00
C LEU A 273 19.06 0.46 -2.57
N THR A 274 17.92 -0.20 -2.39
CA THR A 274 17.87 -1.65 -2.09
C THR A 274 18.46 -2.46 -3.23
N GLY A 275 18.06 -2.18 -4.48
CA GLY A 275 18.64 -2.81 -5.67
C GLY A 275 20.15 -2.60 -5.76
N LEU A 276 20.63 -1.38 -5.49
CA LEU A 276 22.06 -1.08 -5.48
C LEU A 276 22.82 -1.91 -4.43
N VAL A 277 22.28 -2.03 -3.21
CA VAL A 277 22.89 -2.86 -2.16
C VAL A 277 22.90 -4.33 -2.57
N ASN A 278 21.79 -4.86 -3.09
CA ASN A 278 21.70 -6.27 -3.51
C ASN A 278 22.61 -6.62 -4.68
N LEU A 279 22.96 -5.66 -5.54
CA LEU A 279 23.95 -5.86 -6.61
C LEU A 279 25.40 -5.71 -6.12
N SER A 280 25.61 -5.00 -5.02
CA SER A 280 26.96 -4.70 -4.50
C SER A 280 27.42 -5.67 -3.41
N VAL A 281 26.49 -6.28 -2.68
CA VAL A 281 26.76 -7.11 -1.50
C VAL A 281 25.90 -8.36 -1.55
N ASP A 282 26.49 -9.53 -1.29
CA ASP A 282 25.73 -10.74 -0.98
C ASP A 282 25.10 -10.61 0.41
N THR A 283 23.83 -10.18 0.43
CA THR A 283 23.04 -9.95 1.65
C THR A 283 22.76 -11.24 2.42
N LEU A 284 22.78 -12.41 1.75
CA LEU A 284 22.54 -13.71 2.37
C LEU A 284 23.78 -14.23 3.10
N SER A 285 24.99 -13.87 2.67
CA SER A 285 26.25 -14.25 3.33
C SER A 285 26.76 -13.20 4.32
N ALA A 286 26.19 -11.99 4.34
CA ALA A 286 26.62 -10.92 5.20
C ALA A 286 26.48 -11.26 6.71
N SER A 287 27.52 -10.94 7.49
CA SER A 287 27.49 -11.09 8.94
C SER A 287 26.46 -10.14 9.58
N SER A 288 25.96 -10.46 10.78
CA SER A 288 24.98 -9.62 11.48
C SER A 288 25.47 -8.18 11.70
N ILE A 289 26.76 -7.99 11.97
CA ILE A 289 27.37 -6.67 12.18
C ILE A 289 27.39 -5.89 10.87
N THR A 290 27.84 -6.54 9.78
CA THR A 290 27.87 -5.93 8.45
C THR A 290 26.46 -5.56 7.98
N ALA A 291 25.49 -6.46 8.17
CA ALA A 291 24.09 -6.21 7.85
C ALA A 291 23.53 -5.00 8.62
N PHE A 292 23.77 -4.94 9.93
CA PHE A 292 23.31 -3.81 10.74
C PHE A 292 23.95 -2.49 10.32
N PHE A 293 25.26 -2.49 10.01
CA PHE A 293 25.95 -1.31 9.51
C PHE A 293 25.38 -0.84 8.16
N ILE A 294 25.15 -1.75 7.21
CA ILE A 294 24.54 -1.40 5.91
C ILE A 294 23.15 -0.81 6.11
N LEU A 295 22.33 -1.38 7.00
CA LEU A 295 20.99 -0.86 7.29
C LEU A 295 21.02 0.55 7.93
N LEU A 296 22.00 0.83 8.79
CA LEU A 296 22.20 2.17 9.35
C LEU A 296 22.62 3.17 8.29
N VAL A 297 23.59 2.81 7.43
CA VAL A 297 24.03 3.67 6.32
C VAL A 297 22.86 3.93 5.37
N TYR A 298 22.09 2.90 5.03
CA TYR A 298 20.89 3.03 4.21
C TYR A 298 19.86 3.99 4.82
N ALA A 299 19.53 3.83 6.10
CA ALA A 299 18.59 4.69 6.81
C ALA A 299 19.07 6.15 6.86
N TYR A 300 20.37 6.34 7.08
CA TYR A 300 21.02 7.65 7.14
C TYR A 300 20.98 8.35 5.77
N VAL A 301 21.39 7.65 4.70
CA VAL A 301 21.35 8.18 3.32
C VAL A 301 19.93 8.55 2.93
N LEU A 302 18.95 7.67 3.20
CA LEU A 302 17.55 7.95 2.89
C LEU A 302 17.05 9.20 3.63
N SER A 303 17.38 9.34 4.91
CA SER A 303 16.98 10.49 5.74
C SER A 303 17.61 11.79 5.26
N ILE A 304 18.90 11.78 4.88
CA ILE A 304 19.59 12.96 4.35
C ILE A 304 19.00 13.39 3.01
N VAL A 305 18.85 12.47 2.06
CA VAL A 305 18.37 12.81 0.72
C VAL A 305 16.97 13.44 0.79
N ILE A 306 16.08 12.87 1.61
CA ILE A 306 14.74 13.41 1.82
C ILE A 306 14.76 14.74 2.58
N GLY A 307 15.61 14.86 3.62
CA GLY A 307 15.78 16.11 4.35
C GLY A 307 16.30 17.25 3.47
N ILE A 308 17.26 16.97 2.59
CA ILE A 308 17.79 17.93 1.61
C ILE A 308 16.70 18.32 0.60
N ALA A 309 15.96 17.34 0.07
CA ALA A 309 14.87 17.61 -0.87
C ALA A 309 13.79 18.51 -0.25
N ASP A 310 13.46 18.29 1.03
CA ASP A 310 12.51 19.12 1.76
C ASP A 310 13.05 20.53 2.06
N TYR A 311 14.34 20.64 2.43
CA TYR A 311 15.03 21.93 2.63
C TYR A 311 14.99 22.81 1.36
N PHE A 312 15.21 22.22 0.18
CA PHE A 312 15.08 22.93 -1.10
C PHE A 312 13.63 23.11 -1.57
N GLY A 313 12.65 22.64 -0.79
CA GLY A 313 11.24 22.79 -1.09
C GLY A 313 10.73 21.92 -2.26
N ILE A 314 11.51 20.93 -2.69
CA ILE A 314 11.17 20.07 -3.84
C ILE A 314 9.94 19.20 -3.48
N LYS A 315 8.88 19.33 -4.28
CA LYS A 315 7.65 18.52 -4.17
C LYS A 315 7.53 17.61 -5.38
N LEU A 316 7.77 16.32 -5.17
CA LEU A 316 7.62 15.27 -6.18
C LEU A 316 6.22 14.64 -6.04
N LYS A 317 5.19 15.44 -6.34
CA LYS A 317 3.79 14.96 -6.35
C LYS A 317 3.42 14.52 -7.75
N PHE A 318 3.56 13.22 -8.01
CA PHE A 318 3.21 12.61 -9.29
C PHE A 318 1.82 11.95 -9.30
N TRP A 319 1.13 11.95 -8.15
CA TRP A 319 -0.20 11.38 -7.96
C TRP A 319 -0.87 12.02 -6.73
#